data_AF-A0A5C8HL45-F1
#
_entry.id   AF-A0A5C8HL45-F1
#
_cell.length_a   1.000
_cell.length_b   1.000
_cell.length_c   1.000
_cell.angle_alpha   90.00
_cell.angle_beta   90.00
_cell.angle_gamma   90.00
#
_symmetry.space_group_name_H-M   'P 1'
#
loop_
_entity.id
_entity.type
_entity.pdbx_description
1 polymer ?
#
loop_
_entity_poly.entity_id
_entity_poly.type
_entity_poly.pdbx_seq_one_letter_code
_entity_poly.pdbx_strand_id
1 'polypeptide(L)'
;MSTPTRDSVVVDPPVDLDEMMNLAKFLGSHETPAILLGPDGEQLPLPLPIYQVLQQVVDAMERGASVSIQPVDRRLTTQQAASVLGVSRSTLLRLLEERELPFERFGEARHRRLRLNDVLAYRDRKSDERRSRLEELTRQAQEDGLYDVDATDYSEALRKARKG
;
A
#
# COMPACT_ATOMS: atom_id res chain seq x y z
N MET A 1 28.94 -13.84 -11.26
CA MET A 1 28.08 -13.50 -12.41
C MET A 1 26.87 -12.73 -11.88
N SER A 2 26.89 -11.40 -12.01
CA SER A 2 25.81 -10.52 -11.56
C SER A 2 24.69 -10.53 -12.59
N THR A 3 23.55 -11.11 -12.23
CA THR A 3 22.31 -10.97 -13.01
C THR A 3 21.93 -9.48 -13.02
N PRO A 4 21.61 -8.86 -14.18
CA PRO A 4 21.16 -7.48 -14.18
C PRO A 4 19.81 -7.44 -13.45
N THR A 5 19.79 -6.79 -12.29
CA THR A 5 18.56 -6.41 -11.62
C THR A 5 17.81 -5.51 -12.61
N ARG A 6 16.62 -5.93 -13.07
CA ARG A 6 15.72 -5.01 -13.77
C ARG A 6 15.33 -3.95 -12.76
N ASP A 7 16.02 -2.82 -12.82
CA ASP A 7 15.85 -1.74 -11.86
C ASP A 7 14.40 -1.22 -11.96
N SER A 8 13.74 -1.22 -10.81
CA SER A 8 12.44 -0.59 -10.64
C SER A 8 12.62 0.90 -10.80
N VAL A 9 11.99 1.50 -11.81
CA VAL A 9 11.91 2.95 -11.92
C VAL A 9 10.88 3.43 -10.90
N VAL A 10 11.28 4.40 -10.07
CA VAL A 10 10.37 5.19 -9.25
C VAL A 10 10.15 6.49 -10.00
N VAL A 11 8.89 6.84 -10.24
CA VAL A 11 8.50 8.08 -10.90
C VAL A 11 7.78 8.93 -9.86
N ASP A 12 8.34 10.10 -9.60
CA ASP A 12 7.74 11.09 -8.70
C ASP A 12 6.56 11.78 -9.40
N PRO A 13 5.54 12.24 -8.64
CA PRO A 13 4.45 13.02 -9.22
C PRO A 13 5.01 14.29 -9.88
N PRO A 14 4.37 14.78 -10.97
CA PRO A 14 4.79 16.03 -11.60
C PRO A 14 4.65 17.21 -10.63
N VAL A 15 5.46 18.24 -10.85
CA VAL A 15 5.41 19.48 -10.05
C VAL A 15 4.06 20.19 -10.21
N ASP A 16 3.46 20.07 -11.39
CA ASP A 16 2.12 20.55 -11.68
C ASP A 16 1.09 19.44 -11.48
N LEU A 17 0.31 19.53 -10.41
CA LEU A 17 -0.75 18.59 -10.09
C LEU A 17 -2.03 18.83 -10.90
N ASP A 18 -2.20 20.00 -11.53
CA ASP A 18 -3.39 20.31 -12.31
C ASP A 18 -3.45 19.47 -13.60
N GLU A 19 -2.30 19.19 -14.21
CA GLU A 19 -2.20 18.26 -15.34
C GLU A 19 -2.67 16.85 -14.95
N MET A 20 -2.28 16.38 -13.76
CA MET A 20 -2.70 15.08 -13.24
C MET A 20 -4.18 15.04 -12.87
N MET A 21 -4.69 16.11 -12.27
CA MET A 21 -6.12 16.25 -11.97
C MET A 21 -6.97 16.16 -13.25
N ASN A 22 -6.53 16.81 -14.33
CA ASN A 22 -7.23 16.74 -15.62
C ASN A 22 -7.17 15.35 -16.23
N LEU A 23 -6.01 14.68 -16.15
CA LEU A 23 -5.85 13.31 -16.62
C LEU A 23 -6.69 12.32 -15.79
N ALA A 24 -6.74 12.48 -14.47
CA ALA A 24 -7.54 11.67 -13.55
C ALA A 24 -9.02 11.76 -13.91
N LYS A 25 -9.53 12.99 -14.07
CA LYS A 25 -10.90 13.25 -14.52
C LYS A 25 -11.17 12.59 -15.87
N PHE A 26 -10.27 12.73 -16.84
CA PHE A 26 -10.41 12.14 -18.16
C PHE A 26 -10.49 10.60 -18.09
N LEU A 27 -9.59 9.96 -17.34
CA LEU A 27 -9.56 8.50 -17.18
C LEU A 27 -10.71 7.95 -16.32
N GLY A 28 -11.28 8.78 -15.44
CA GLY A 28 -12.44 8.41 -14.62
C GLY A 28 -13.79 8.62 -15.33
N SER A 29 -13.87 9.55 -16.28
CA SER A 29 -15.12 9.89 -16.97
C SER A 29 -15.36 9.13 -18.28
N HIS A 30 -14.36 8.38 -18.75
CA HIS A 30 -14.45 7.59 -19.98
C HIS A 30 -14.24 6.12 -19.67
N GLU A 31 -15.09 5.27 -20.23
CA GLU A 31 -14.85 3.83 -20.30
C GLU A 31 -14.20 3.49 -21.65
N THR A 32 -13.60 2.30 -21.74
CA THR A 32 -12.97 1.79 -22.97
C THR A 32 -13.85 1.99 -24.21
N PRO A 33 -13.26 2.18 -25.40
CA PRO A 33 -11.86 1.95 -25.76
C PRO A 33 -10.94 3.18 -25.63
N ALA A 34 -9.70 2.95 -25.21
CA ALA A 34 -8.62 3.94 -25.22
C ALA A 34 -7.57 3.57 -26.27
N ILE A 35 -6.88 4.56 -26.82
CA ILE A 35 -5.80 4.39 -27.79
C ILE A 35 -4.52 5.03 -27.26
N LEU A 36 -3.38 4.36 -27.51
CA LEU A 36 -2.06 4.96 -27.36
C LEU A 36 -1.67 5.58 -28.71
N LEU A 37 -1.33 6.87 -28.70
CA LEU A 37 -0.77 7.57 -29.84
C LEU A 37 0.77 7.55 -29.74
N GLY A 38 1.41 6.93 -30.73
CA GLY A 38 2.87 6.88 -30.86
C GLY A 38 3.46 8.23 -31.31
N PRO A 39 4.75 8.48 -31.06
CA PRO A 39 5.44 9.70 -31.52
C PRO A 39 5.44 9.90 -33.04
N ASP A 40 5.27 8.82 -33.80
CA ASP A 40 5.16 8.76 -35.25
C ASP A 40 3.71 8.86 -35.77
N GLY A 41 2.74 8.99 -34.87
CA GLY A 41 1.31 9.02 -35.19
C GLY A 41 0.66 7.65 -35.29
N GLU A 42 1.37 6.55 -35.02
CA GLU A 42 0.77 5.22 -34.94
C GLU A 42 -0.26 5.17 -33.81
N GLN A 43 -1.40 4.52 -34.06
CA GLN A 43 -2.44 4.34 -33.04
C GLN A 43 -2.57 2.86 -32.68
N LEU A 44 -2.42 2.56 -31.39
CA LEU A 44 -2.56 1.22 -30.86
C LEU A 44 -3.69 1.18 -29.83
N PRO A 45 -4.72 0.33 -30.00
CA PRO A 45 -5.71 0.11 -28.96
C PRO A 45 -5.06 -0.33 -27.65
N LEU A 46 -5.36 0.38 -26.57
CA LEU A 46 -4.81 0.10 -25.26
C LEU A 46 -5.59 -1.07 -24.62
N PRO A 47 -4.92 -2.19 -24.24
CA PRO A 47 -5.60 -3.27 -23.54
C PRO A 47 -6.19 -2.79 -22.21
N LEU A 48 -7.37 -3.29 -21.85
CA LEU A 48 -8.06 -2.94 -20.60
C LEU A 48 -7.17 -3.06 -19.34
N PRO A 49 -6.33 -4.10 -19.16
CA PRO A 49 -5.45 -4.18 -17.99
C PRO A 49 -4.45 -3.02 -17.89
N ILE A 50 -3.96 -2.51 -19.03
CA ILE A 50 -3.04 -1.36 -19.05
C ILE A 50 -3.80 -0.08 -18.73
N TYR A 51 -5.01 0.07 -19.24
CA TYR A 51 -5.88 1.20 -18.93
C TYR A 51 -6.13 1.31 -17.41
N GLN A 52 -6.47 0.19 -16.77
CA GLN A 52 -6.70 0.13 -15.33
C GLN A 52 -5.44 0.44 -14.51
N VAL A 53 -4.27 0.03 -14.99
CA VAL A 53 -3.00 0.42 -14.36
C VAL A 53 -2.81 1.93 -14.45
N LEU A 54 -3.05 2.55 -15.60
CA LEU A 54 -2.93 4.01 -15.76
C LEU A 54 -3.87 4.77 -14.80
N GLN A 55 -5.12 4.32 -14.64
CA GLN A 55 -6.03 4.88 -13.64
C GLN A 55 -5.42 4.85 -12.24
N GLN A 56 -4.89 3.70 -11.80
CA GLN A 56 -4.26 3.58 -10.49
C GLN A 56 -3.01 4.45 -10.33
N VAL A 57 -2.20 4.58 -11.37
CA VAL A 57 -1.00 5.43 -11.37
C VAL A 57 -1.39 6.90 -11.18
N VAL A 58 -2.34 7.37 -11.98
CA VAL A 58 -2.78 8.77 -11.96
C VAL A 58 -3.45 9.10 -10.62
N ASP A 59 -4.32 8.22 -10.12
CA ASP A 59 -4.94 8.37 -8.79
C ASP A 59 -3.89 8.48 -7.68
N ALA A 60 -2.80 7.71 -7.75
CA ALA A 60 -1.72 7.78 -6.77
C ALA A 60 -0.94 9.10 -6.88
N MET A 61 -0.59 9.52 -8.10
CA MET A 61 0.17 10.75 -8.34
C MET A 61 -0.63 12.01 -8.00
N GLU A 62 -1.95 12.02 -8.23
CA GLU A 62 -2.85 13.12 -7.82
C GLU A 62 -2.81 13.34 -6.29
N ARG A 63 -2.66 12.25 -5.52
CA ARG A 63 -2.48 12.31 -4.06
C ARG A 63 -1.04 12.66 -3.63
N GLY A 64 -0.16 13.01 -4.57
CA GLY A 64 1.24 13.31 -4.31
C GLY A 64 2.11 12.09 -4.02
N ALA A 65 1.65 10.88 -4.35
CA ALA A 65 2.44 9.67 -4.12
C ALA A 65 3.30 9.32 -5.34
N SER A 66 4.58 9.03 -5.10
CA SER A 66 5.47 8.44 -6.11
C SER A 66 5.03 7.01 -6.44
N VAL A 67 5.17 6.62 -7.71
CA VAL A 67 4.75 5.31 -8.21
C VAL A 67 5.96 4.50 -8.66
N SER A 68 5.93 3.19 -8.40
CA SER A 68 6.92 2.26 -8.90
C SER A 68 6.24 1.05 -9.55
N ILE A 69 6.64 0.71 -10.77
CA ILE A 69 6.18 -0.49 -11.47
C ILE A 69 7.27 -1.56 -11.34
N GLN A 70 6.91 -2.72 -10.79
CA GLN A 70 7.83 -3.82 -10.56
C GLN A 70 7.18 -5.17 -10.92
N PRO A 71 7.95 -6.11 -11.49
CA PRO A 71 7.48 -7.49 -11.64
C PRO A 71 7.16 -8.09 -10.26
N VAL A 72 5.95 -8.63 -10.09
CA VAL A 72 5.49 -9.20 -8.82
C VAL A 72 6.18 -10.53 -8.46
N ASP A 73 6.73 -11.22 -9.45
CA ASP A 73 7.51 -12.45 -9.32
C ASP A 73 8.97 -12.20 -8.92
N ARG A 74 9.37 -10.92 -8.80
CA ARG A 74 10.68 -10.51 -8.31
C ARG A 74 10.95 -11.11 -6.92
N ARG A 75 12.17 -11.59 -6.75
CA ARG A 75 12.69 -12.08 -5.46
C ARG A 75 13.36 -10.94 -4.70
N LEU A 76 12.98 -10.78 -3.45
CA LEU A 76 13.49 -9.80 -2.50
C LEU A 76 14.49 -10.44 -1.55
N THR A 77 15.51 -9.68 -1.16
CA THR A 77 16.31 -10.00 0.02
C THR A 77 15.48 -9.81 1.29
N THR A 78 15.94 -10.38 2.41
CA THR A 78 15.31 -10.13 3.72
C THR A 78 15.27 -8.64 4.09
N GLN A 79 16.28 -7.86 3.70
CA GLN A 79 16.26 -6.42 3.96
C GLN A 79 15.20 -5.70 3.12
N GLN A 80 15.12 -6.03 1.83
CA GLN A 80 14.11 -5.45 0.93
C GLN A 80 12.69 -5.81 1.38
N ALA A 81 12.44 -7.07 1.73
CA ALA A 81 11.13 -7.49 2.24
C ALA A 81 10.77 -6.80 3.56
N ALA A 82 11.73 -6.63 4.47
CA ALA A 82 11.51 -5.91 5.73
C ALA A 82 11.14 -4.44 5.48
N SER A 83 11.82 -3.79 4.52
CA SER A 83 11.49 -2.44 4.07
C SER A 83 10.08 -2.34 3.51
N VAL A 84 9.67 -3.27 2.63
CA VAL A 84 8.31 -3.32 2.06
C VAL A 84 7.24 -3.48 3.16
N LEU A 85 7.53 -4.25 4.21
CA LEU A 85 6.60 -4.47 5.33
C LEU A 85 6.63 -3.35 6.38
N GLY A 86 7.58 -2.41 6.30
CA GLY A 86 7.77 -1.38 7.32
C GLY A 86 8.20 -1.95 8.69
N VAL A 87 8.93 -3.07 8.72
CA VAL A 87 9.39 -3.72 9.96
C VAL A 87 10.90 -3.87 10.01
N SER A 88 11.44 -4.14 11.20
CA SER A 88 12.85 -4.45 11.35
C SER A 88 13.21 -5.79 10.69
N ARG A 89 14.48 -5.95 10.27
CA ARG A 89 14.97 -7.22 9.72
C ARG A 89 14.84 -8.38 10.71
N SER A 90 15.08 -8.16 12.01
CA SER A 90 14.93 -9.20 13.03
C SER A 90 13.47 -9.63 13.18
N THR A 91 12.52 -8.68 13.13
CA THR A 91 11.08 -8.99 13.08
C THR A 91 10.74 -9.85 11.88
N LEU A 92 11.23 -9.51 10.68
CA LEU A 92 11.02 -10.34 9.49
C LEU A 92 11.58 -11.76 9.69
N LEU A 93 12.80 -11.90 10.22
CA LEU A 93 13.39 -13.22 10.43
C LEU A 93 12.53 -14.09 11.36
N ARG A 94 11.98 -13.51 12.44
CA ARG A 94 11.03 -14.20 13.33
C ARG A 94 9.80 -14.68 12.57
N LEU A 95 9.20 -13.85 11.70
CA LEU A 95 8.05 -14.25 10.87
C LEU A 95 8.39 -15.43 9.95
N LEU A 96 9.60 -15.49 9.40
CA LEU A 96 10.04 -16.61 8.56
C LEU A 96 10.28 -17.89 9.37
N GLU A 97 10.74 -17.77 10.61
CA GLU A 97 10.91 -18.89 11.53
C GLU A 97 9.56 -19.46 11.98
N GLU A 98 8.59 -18.58 12.24
CA GLU A 98 7.19 -18.90 12.56
C GLU A 98 6.38 -19.38 11.36
N ARG A 99 6.97 -19.40 10.15
CA ARG A 99 6.33 -19.79 8.87
C ARG A 99 5.12 -18.94 8.47
N GLU A 100 5.03 -17.72 9.00
CA GLU A 100 4.01 -16.72 8.64
C GLU A 100 4.17 -16.21 7.20
N LEU A 101 5.40 -16.29 6.68
CA LEU A 101 5.79 -15.87 5.35
C LEU A 101 6.62 -16.96 4.65
N PRO A 102 6.29 -17.32 3.41
CA PRO A 102 7.10 -18.26 2.63
C PRO A 102 8.43 -17.61 2.24
N PHE A 103 9.48 -18.43 2.17
CA PHE A 103 10.77 -18.04 1.61
C PHE A 103 11.45 -19.21 0.93
N GLU A 104 12.28 -18.89 -0.05
CA GLU A 104 13.15 -19.84 -0.73
C GLU A 104 14.60 -19.58 -0.30
N ARG A 105 15.45 -20.61 -0.34
CA ARG A 105 16.91 -20.45 -0.20
C ARG A 105 17.53 -20.49 -1.59
N PHE A 106 18.36 -19.49 -1.91
CA PHE A 106 18.94 -19.35 -3.25
C PHE A 106 20.48 -19.32 -3.21
N GLY A 107 21.11 -19.99 -4.17
CA GLY A 107 22.57 -20.05 -4.35
C GLY A 107 23.32 -20.90 -3.32
N GLU A 108 24.64 -20.97 -3.48
CA GLU A 108 25.55 -21.77 -2.63
C GLU A 108 25.51 -21.33 -1.16
N ALA A 109 25.44 -20.02 -0.91
CA ALA A 109 25.34 -19.44 0.43
C ALA A 109 23.94 -19.55 1.07
N ARG A 110 22.98 -20.21 0.38
CA ARG A 110 21.61 -20.50 0.86
C ARG A 110 20.88 -19.28 1.46
N HIS A 111 21.09 -18.10 0.89
CA HIS A 111 20.46 -16.89 1.38
C HIS A 111 18.94 -16.94 1.18
N ARG A 112 18.18 -16.50 2.19
CA ARG A 112 16.72 -16.41 2.11
C ARG A 112 16.32 -15.35 1.07
N ARG A 113 15.32 -15.70 0.27
CA ARG A 113 14.66 -14.86 -0.73
C ARG A 113 13.16 -15.01 -0.60
N LEU A 114 12.44 -13.90 -0.70
CA LEU A 114 10.99 -13.86 -0.60
C LEU A 114 10.43 -13.35 -1.93
N ARG A 115 9.29 -13.85 -2.39
CA ARG A 115 8.64 -13.28 -3.58
C ARG A 115 7.91 -12.01 -3.16
N LEU A 116 7.98 -10.96 -4.00
CA LEU A 116 7.28 -9.71 -3.71
C LEU A 116 5.78 -9.94 -3.52
N ASN A 117 5.16 -10.78 -4.36
CA ASN A 117 3.75 -11.14 -4.23
C ASN A 117 3.39 -11.68 -2.82
N ASP A 118 4.17 -12.62 -2.30
CA ASP A 118 3.93 -13.21 -0.97
C ASP A 118 4.07 -12.17 0.15
N VAL A 119 5.04 -11.25 0.00
CA VAL A 119 5.28 -10.16 0.95
C VAL A 119 4.10 -9.17 0.95
N LEU A 120 3.60 -8.80 -0.24
CA LEU A 120 2.44 -7.91 -0.37
C LEU A 120 1.17 -8.56 0.18
N ALA A 121 0.91 -9.83 -0.17
CA ALA A 121 -0.24 -10.57 0.35
C ALA A 121 -0.24 -10.66 1.88
N TYR A 122 0.92 -10.88 2.50
CA TYR A 122 1.06 -10.86 3.96
C TYR A 122 0.75 -9.47 4.55
N ARG A 123 1.27 -8.40 3.94
CA ARG A 123 1.04 -7.02 4.40
C ARG A 123 -0.45 -6.70 4.39
N ASP A 124 -1.14 -7.07 3.32
CA ASP A 124 -2.55 -6.76 3.12
C ASP A 124 -3.40 -7.55 4.14
N ARG A 125 -3.16 -8.87 4.27
CA ARG A 125 -3.77 -9.71 5.33
C ARG A 125 -3.58 -9.12 6.73
N LYS A 126 -2.36 -8.68 7.07
CA LYS A 126 -2.07 -8.08 8.38
C LYS A 126 -2.75 -6.74 8.59
N SER A 127 -3.00 -5.99 7.52
CA SER A 127 -3.68 -4.70 7.61
C SER A 127 -5.17 -4.91 7.85
N ASP A 128 -5.76 -5.90 7.20
CA ASP A 128 -7.14 -6.32 7.45
C ASP A 128 -7.33 -6.85 8.87
N GLU A 129 -6.46 -7.75 9.34
CA GLU A 129 -6.49 -8.25 10.72
C GLU A 129 -6.42 -7.12 11.76
N ARG A 130 -5.56 -6.11 11.51
CA ARG A 130 -5.43 -4.94 12.39
C ARG A 130 -6.72 -4.11 12.41
N ARG A 131 -7.28 -3.83 11.24
CA ARG A 131 -8.53 -3.06 11.11
C ARG A 131 -9.68 -3.76 11.82
N SER A 132 -9.87 -5.06 11.59
CA SER A 132 -10.94 -5.83 12.24
C SER A 132 -10.79 -5.91 13.76
N ARG A 133 -9.56 -5.98 14.28
CA ARG A 133 -9.33 -5.93 15.74
C ARG A 133 -9.63 -4.56 16.34
N LEU A 134 -9.31 -3.48 15.63
CA LEU A 134 -9.65 -2.12 16.05
C LEU A 134 -11.18 -1.93 16.09
N GLU A 135 -11.88 -2.37 15.04
CA GLU A 135 -13.35 -2.35 14.98
C GLU A 135 -13.97 -3.14 16.14
N GLU A 136 -13.42 -4.31 16.45
CA GLU A 136 -13.86 -5.14 17.58
C GLU A 136 -13.66 -4.44 18.92
N LEU A 137 -12.50 -3.84 19.17
CA LEU A 137 -12.23 -3.09 20.39
C LEU A 137 -13.14 -1.86 20.52
N THR A 138 -13.41 -1.16 19.42
CA THR A 138 -14.35 -0.03 19.41
C THR A 138 -15.77 -0.48 19.73
N ARG A 139 -16.22 -1.59 19.14
CA ARG A 139 -17.55 -2.16 19.42
C ARG A 139 -17.68 -2.58 20.89
N GLN A 140 -16.69 -3.28 21.44
CA GLN A 140 -16.67 -3.68 22.85
C GLN A 140 -16.71 -2.46 23.77
N ALA A 141 -15.92 -1.42 23.49
CA ALA A 141 -15.93 -0.20 24.28
C ALA A 141 -17.27 0.58 24.20
N GLN A 142 -18.00 0.48 23.09
CA GLN A 142 -19.37 1.02 22.97
C GLN A 142 -20.36 0.19 23.80
N GLU A 143 -20.29 -1.13 23.73
CA GLU A 143 -21.13 -2.04 24.53
C GLU A 143 -20.89 -1.88 26.04
N ASP A 144 -19.65 -1.61 26.45
CA ASP A 144 -19.27 -1.34 27.83
C ASP A 144 -19.63 0.09 28.29
N GLY A 145 -20.30 0.88 27.45
CA GLY A 145 -20.75 2.24 27.77
C GLY A 145 -19.62 3.27 27.90
N LEU A 146 -18.39 2.93 27.49
CA LEU A 146 -17.21 3.80 27.64
C LEU A 146 -17.22 4.99 26.66
N TYR A 147 -18.09 4.94 25.64
CA TYR A 147 -18.34 6.03 24.70
C TYR A 147 -19.62 6.83 25.01
N ASP A 148 -20.38 6.45 26.03
CA ASP A 148 -21.66 7.10 26.42
C ASP A 148 -21.47 8.02 27.64
N VAL A 149 -20.31 8.68 27.74
CA VAL A 149 -20.13 9.78 28.69
C VAL A 149 -20.66 11.05 28.02
N ASP A 150 -21.87 11.45 28.39
CA ASP A 150 -22.47 12.69 27.90
C ASP A 150 -21.51 13.85 28.19
N ALA A 151 -21.28 14.72 27.20
CA ALA A 151 -20.42 15.89 27.36
C ALA A 151 -20.88 16.79 28.52
N THR A 152 -22.16 16.71 28.89
CA THR A 152 -22.72 17.37 30.08
C THR A 152 -22.15 16.83 31.39
N ASP A 153 -21.94 15.51 31.53
CA ASP A 153 -21.38 14.90 32.75
C ASP A 153 -19.95 15.36 33.03
N TYR A 154 -19.15 15.49 31.97
CA TYR A 154 -17.77 16.00 32.06
C TYR A 154 -17.75 17.47 32.50
N SER A 155 -18.70 18.27 32.01
CA SER A 155 -18.81 19.69 32.32
C SER A 155 -19.29 19.97 33.75
N GLU A 156 -20.19 19.14 34.29
CA GLU A 156 -20.66 19.23 35.67
C GLU A 156 -19.58 18.84 36.67
N ALA A 157 -18.82 17.77 36.38
CA ALA A 157 -17.69 17.35 37.18
C ALA A 157 -16.63 18.47 37.29
N LEU A 158 -16.29 19.13 36.18
CA LEU A 158 -15.37 20.27 36.15
C LEU A 158 -15.90 21.50 36.89
N ARG A 159 -17.21 21.78 36.82
CA ARG A 159 -17.83 22.89 37.57
C ARG A 159 -17.77 22.68 39.07
N LYS A 160 -17.98 21.45 39.52
CA LYS A 160 -17.94 21.07 40.94
C LYS A 160 -16.52 21.20 41.51
N ALA A 161 -15.51 20.81 40.74
CA ALA A 161 -14.09 20.96 41.12
C ALA A 161 -13.61 22.42 41.19
N ARG A 162 -14.25 23.35 40.45
CA ARG A 162 -13.88 24.78 40.45
C ARG A 162 -14.57 25.60 41.55
N LYS A 163 -15.51 25.01 42.29
CA LYS A 163 -16.29 25.65 43.37
C LYS A 163 -15.95 25.14 44.77
N GLY A 164 -14.96 24.25 44.91
CA GLY A 164 -14.34 23.88 46.18
C GLY A 164 -13.00 24.56 46.34
#